data_AF-A0A161WKF9-F1
#
_entry.id   AF-A0A161WKF9-F1
#
_cell.length_a   1.000
_cell.length_b   1.000
_cell.length_c   1.000
_cell.angle_alpha   90.00
_cell.angle_beta   90.00
_cell.angle_gamma   90.00
#
_symmetry.space_group_name_H-M   'P 1'
#
loop_
_entity.id
_entity.type
_entity.pdbx_description
1 polymer ?
#
loop_
_entity_poly.entity_id
_entity_poly.type
_entity_poly.pdbx_seq_one_letter_code
_entity_poly.pdbx_strand_id
1 'polypeptide(L)' 'MSDKNIEMMKKLIEEKKKKSSQQGSILRPQKNIGSGTSKVKTSKKTGGLFD' A
#
# COMPACT_ATOMS: atom_id res chain seq x y z
N MET A 1 16.82 -14.54 26.95
CA MET A 1 16.00 -14.76 25.74
C MET A 1 16.71 -15.83 24.93
N SER A 2 16.15 -17.04 24.83
CA SER A 2 16.87 -18.19 24.24
C SER A 2 17.10 -18.00 22.74
N ASP A 3 18.26 -18.44 22.25
CA ASP A 3 18.65 -18.32 20.83
C ASP A 3 17.65 -19.01 19.88
N LYS A 4 17.02 -20.09 20.36
CA LYS A 4 15.93 -20.79 19.66
C LYS A 4 14.74 -19.88 19.35
N ASN A 5 14.41 -18.95 20.25
CA ASN A 5 13.31 -18.02 20.05
C ASN A 5 13.68 -16.95 19.02
N ILE A 6 14.96 -16.56 18.97
CA ILE A 6 15.47 -15.59 17.99
C ILE A 6 15.46 -16.20 16.58
N GLU A 7 15.88 -17.45 16.43
CA GLU A 7 15.85 -18.15 15.16
C GLU A 7 14.41 -18.37 14.65
N MET A 8 13.51 -18.74 15.56
CA MET A 8 12.09 -18.91 15.24
C MET A 8 11.45 -17.58 14.81
N MET A 9 11.76 -16.47 15.50
CA MET A 9 11.30 -15.14 15.07
C MET A 9 11.84 -14.74 13.70
N LYS A 10 13.11 -15.01 13.40
CA LYS A 10 13.70 -14.73 12.07
C LYS A 10 12.96 -15.46 10.96
N LYS A 11 12.69 -16.77 11.13
CA LYS A 11 11.90 -17.57 10.16
C LYS A 11 10.51 -16.98 9.93
N LEU A 12 9.80 -16.60 11.00
CA LEU A 12 8.48 -15.99 10.91
C LEU A 12 8.49 -14.64 10.17
N ILE A 13 9.53 -13.83 10.36
CA ILE A 13 9.69 -12.53 9.67
C ILE A 13 9.93 -12.74 8.17
N GLU A 14 10.77 -13.70 7.78
CA GLU A 14 11.03 -14.01 6.38
C GLU A 14 9.78 -14.50 5.65
N GLU A 15 9.00 -15.38 6.27
CA GLU A 15 7.74 -15.87 5.69
C GLU A 15 6.73 -14.74 5.49
N LYS A 16 6.61 -13.84 6.47
CA LYS A 16 5.71 -12.68 6.38
C LYS A 16 6.15 -11.70 5.30
N LYS A 17 7.46 -11.45 5.17
CA LYS A 17 8.01 -10.60 4.10
C LYS A 17 7.73 -11.16 2.71
N LYS A 18 7.89 -12.48 2.50
CA LYS A 18 7.58 -13.13 1.22
C LYS A 18 6.10 -12.99 0.86
N LYS A 19 5.20 -13.26 1.81
CA LYS A 19 3.74 -13.12 1.62
C LYS A 19 3.34 -11.67 1.33
N SER A 20 3.91 -10.71 2.08
CA SER A 20 3.69 -9.28 1.86
C SER A 20 4.24 -8.78 0.52
N SER A 21 5.32 -9.38 0.00
CA SER A 21 5.86 -9.02 -1.32
C SER A 21 5.00 -9.55 -2.47
N GLN A 22 4.29 -10.67 -2.26
CA GLN A 22 3.38 -11.25 -3.25
C GLN A 22 2.01 -10.59 -3.23
N GLN A 23 1.57 -10.15 -2.05
CA GLN A 23 0.45 -9.23 -1.92
C GLN A 23 0.93 -7.83 -2.31
N GLY A 24 1.00 -7.57 -3.62
CA GLY A 24 1.03 -6.21 -4.13
C GLY A 24 -0.02 -5.40 -3.36
N SER A 25 0.36 -4.22 -2.86
CA SER A 25 -0.52 -3.35 -2.08
C SER A 25 -1.90 -3.35 -2.71
N ILE A 26 -2.98 -3.41 -1.93
CA ILE A 26 -4.34 -3.22 -2.43
C ILE A 26 -4.36 -1.82 -3.06
N LEU A 27 -3.98 -1.75 -4.33
CA LEU A 27 -3.96 -0.53 -5.10
C LEU A 27 -5.43 -0.19 -5.22
N ARG A 28 -5.80 0.97 -4.66
CA ARG A 28 -7.13 1.51 -4.89
C ARG A 28 -7.36 1.48 -6.41
N PRO A 29 -8.53 1.01 -6.87
CA PRO A 29 -8.81 0.96 -8.29
C PRO A 29 -8.48 2.32 -8.89
N GLN A 30 -7.76 2.30 -10.01
CA GLN A 30 -7.40 3.54 -10.70
C GLN A 30 -8.71 4.27 -11.00
N LYS A 31 -8.82 5.53 -10.53
CA LYS A 31 -10.05 6.32 -10.63
C LYS A 31 -10.52 6.56 -12.07
N ASN A 32 -9.67 6.29 -13.06
CA ASN A 32 -9.88 6.76 -14.42
C ASN A 32 -9.88 5.58 -15.39
N ILE A 33 -11.04 5.29 -15.96
CA ILE A 33 -11.16 4.56 -17.23
C ILE A 33 -11.02 5.62 -18.33
N GLY A 34 -9.96 5.49 -19.13
CA GLY A 34 -9.67 6.42 -20.23
C GLY A 34 -8.45 7.30 -19.93
N SER A 35 -7.37 7.05 -20.65
CA SER A 35 -6.23 7.95 -20.72
C SER A 35 -6.63 9.22 -21.47
N GLY A 36 -6.62 10.35 -20.75
CA GLY A 36 -6.63 11.68 -21.35
C GLY A 36 -7.98 12.38 -21.26
N THR A 37 -8.08 13.36 -20.38
CA THR A 37 -8.00 14.78 -20.76
C THR A 37 -8.27 15.66 -19.54
N SER A 38 -7.72 16.86 -19.61
CA SER A 38 -7.89 17.98 -18.70
C SER A 38 -6.99 18.04 -17.46
N LYS A 39 -5.94 18.84 -17.68
CA LYS A 39 -5.10 19.50 -16.70
C LYS A 39 -5.97 20.33 -15.76
N VAL A 40 -6.41 19.76 -14.63
CA VAL A 40 -6.83 20.59 -13.51
C VAL A 40 -5.86 20.34 -12.37
N LYS A 41 -4.91 21.27 -12.22
CA LYS A 41 -4.11 21.41 -11.00
C LYS A 41 -5.07 21.84 -9.89
N THR A 42 -5.87 20.93 -9.35
CA THR A 42 -6.66 21.25 -8.15
C THR A 42 -5.72 21.26 -6.96
N SER A 43 -5.56 22.46 -6.41
CA SER A 43 -4.78 22.79 -5.23
C SER A 43 -5.03 21.77 -4.12
N LYS A 44 -3.93 21.29 -3.51
CA LYS A 44 -3.97 20.50 -2.27
C LYS A 44 -4.57 21.35 -1.16
N LYS A 45 -5.89 21.29 -0.97
CA LYS A 45 -6.63 21.59 0.27
C LYS A 45 -8.14 21.37 0.04
N THR A 46 -8.63 20.26 0.58
CA THR A 46 -9.97 20.08 1.20
C THR A 46 -11.06 21.12 0.88
N GLY A 47 -11.99 20.77 -0.02
CA GLY A 47 -13.35 21.32 -0.08
C GLY A 47 -14.33 20.23 0.38
N GLY A 48 -15.35 20.59 1.15
CA GLY A 48 -16.26 19.66 1.82
C GLY A 48 -17.11 18.86 0.84
N LEU A 49 -17.80 17.81 1.33
CA LEU A 49 -18.60 16.89 0.51
C LEU A 49 -19.74 17.57 -0.30
N PHE A 50 -19.98 18.86 -0.07
CA PHE A 50 -20.98 19.69 -0.77
C PHE A 50 -20.46 21.09 -1.16
N ASP A 51 -19.14 21.29 -1.30
CA ASP A 51 -18.54 22.47 -1.97
C ASP A 51 -18.16 22.11 -3.41
#